data_AF-A0A2H0L3P3-F1
#
_entry.id   AF-A0A2H0L3P3-F1
#
_cell.length_a   1.000
_cell.length_b   1.000
_cell.length_c   1.000
_cell.angle_alpha   90.00
_cell.angle_beta   90.00
_cell.angle_gamma   90.00
#
_symmetry.space_group_name_H-M   'P 1'
#
loop_
_entity.id
_entity.type
_entity.pdbx_description
1 polymer ?
#
loop_
_entity_poly.entity_id
_entity_poly.type
_entity_poly.pdbx_seq_one_letter_code
_entity_poly.pdbx_strand_id
1 'polypeptide(L)'
;MDDSELYRLCQEYGSNARMWSRKFAALLPEVAKRQLYRKHGFYSIFEFAAKLAGMGRKSVEEVLRTYSKVEDKPLLKAQIEQFGWAKVRVITPLVNTVKEDKLAEMVKTLPRAALAECVQNLKEPTQSQKINPTCWELETITFKVDHKTALKLRKFQQKLEKQTKIKMPLGKVLNKLLEGVEQEVVRPKKTRESQKVTRYIPAQTKREAVDRHNGKCAFPGCNKPYQEIHHPQRFAIKKSHEDIVPLCKNHHHIAHAGLIKNEEQAPALWSVKPERDWNDYKSRVDVMVRRD
;
A
#
# COMPACT_ATOMS: atom_id res chain seq x y z
N MET A 1 -12.73 -15.42 41.39
CA MET A 1 -12.35 -14.92 40.06
C MET A 1 -11.47 -13.71 40.28
N ASP A 2 -10.22 -13.79 39.85
CA ASP A 2 -9.28 -12.66 39.89
C ASP A 2 -9.38 -11.81 38.60
N ASP A 3 -8.72 -10.65 38.58
CA ASP A 3 -8.75 -9.70 37.46
C ASP A 3 -8.22 -10.30 36.15
N SER A 4 -7.25 -11.21 36.23
CA SER A 4 -6.67 -11.87 35.06
C SER A 4 -7.65 -12.88 34.46
N GLU A 5 -8.32 -13.65 35.31
CA GLU A 5 -9.37 -14.59 34.92
C GLU A 5 -10.60 -13.86 34.33
N LEU A 6 -11.03 -12.77 34.96
CA LEU A 6 -12.11 -11.92 34.45
C LEU A 6 -11.75 -11.35 33.07
N TYR A 7 -10.54 -10.81 32.91
CA TYR A 7 -10.08 -10.28 31.63
C TYR A 7 -10.03 -11.36 30.55
N ARG A 8 -9.55 -12.57 30.89
CA ARG A 8 -9.55 -13.73 29.97
C ARG A 8 -10.97 -14.08 29.51
N LEU A 9 -11.94 -14.12 30.43
CA LEU A 9 -13.35 -14.38 30.09
C LEU A 9 -13.93 -13.28 29.20
N CYS A 10 -13.64 -12.00 29.47
CA CYS A 10 -14.05 -10.90 28.61
C CYS A 10 -13.48 -11.03 27.19
N GLN A 11 -12.21 -11.44 27.04
CA GLN A 11 -11.59 -11.69 25.74
C GLN A 11 -12.27 -12.84 25.01
N GLU A 12 -12.55 -13.93 25.70
CA GLU A 12 -13.19 -15.13 25.16
C GLU A 12 -14.62 -14.81 24.67
N TYR A 13 -15.46 -14.25 25.54
CA TYR A 13 -16.84 -13.89 25.20
C TYR A 13 -16.91 -12.81 24.12
N GLY A 14 -16.02 -11.81 24.17
CA GLY A 14 -15.92 -10.80 23.11
C GLY A 14 -15.46 -11.37 21.76
N SER A 15 -14.63 -12.42 21.75
CA SER A 15 -14.27 -13.14 20.53
C SER A 15 -15.46 -13.93 19.97
N ASN A 16 -16.15 -14.68 20.83
CA ASN A 16 -17.31 -15.48 20.47
C ASN A 16 -18.46 -14.61 19.94
N ALA A 17 -18.78 -13.50 20.61
CA ALA A 17 -19.79 -12.55 20.17
C ALA A 17 -19.51 -12.02 18.75
N ARG A 18 -18.24 -11.67 18.46
CA ARG A 18 -17.83 -11.23 17.12
C ARG A 18 -17.96 -12.35 16.08
N MET A 19 -17.61 -13.59 16.44
CA MET A 19 -17.75 -14.75 15.56
C MET A 19 -19.22 -15.00 15.20
N TRP A 20 -20.09 -15.06 16.20
CA TRP A 20 -21.53 -15.29 16.01
C TRP A 20 -22.20 -14.15 15.25
N SER A 21 -21.86 -12.90 15.55
CA SER A 21 -22.35 -11.74 14.79
C SER A 21 -21.98 -11.81 13.31
N ARG A 22 -20.76 -12.27 12.96
CA ARG A 22 -20.35 -12.49 11.56
C ARG A 22 -21.15 -13.60 10.89
N LYS A 23 -21.37 -14.73 11.59
CA LYS A 23 -22.19 -15.84 11.07
C LYS A 23 -23.63 -15.39 10.85
N PHE A 24 -24.22 -14.65 11.79
CA PHE A 24 -25.56 -14.07 11.63
C PHE A 24 -25.63 -13.12 10.43
N ALA A 25 -24.66 -12.21 10.30
CA ALA A 25 -24.58 -11.29 9.16
C ALA A 25 -24.54 -12.02 7.81
N ALA A 26 -23.88 -13.18 7.74
CA ALA A 26 -23.83 -13.97 6.51
C ALA A 26 -25.17 -14.57 6.09
N LEU A 27 -26.13 -14.70 7.02
CA LEU A 27 -27.48 -15.19 6.75
C LEU A 27 -28.43 -14.08 6.26
N LEU A 28 -28.09 -12.80 6.51
CA LEU A 28 -28.97 -11.67 6.17
C LEU A 28 -29.41 -11.61 4.70
N PRO A 29 -28.57 -11.90 3.70
CA PRO A 29 -29.01 -11.93 2.30
C PRO A 29 -30.14 -12.95 2.07
N GLU A 30 -30.04 -14.14 2.66
CA GLU A 30 -31.06 -15.18 2.51
C GLU A 30 -32.31 -14.87 3.33
N VAL A 31 -32.16 -14.30 4.52
CA VAL A 31 -33.25 -13.76 5.34
C VAL A 31 -34.02 -12.68 4.57
N ALA A 32 -33.32 -11.79 3.87
CA ALA A 32 -33.91 -10.75 3.03
C ALA A 32 -34.68 -11.37 1.86
N LYS A 33 -34.05 -12.30 1.12
CA LYS A 33 -34.62 -12.97 -0.05
C LYS A 33 -35.90 -13.74 0.27
N ARG A 34 -35.91 -14.47 1.39
CA ARG A 34 -37.07 -15.27 1.84
C ARG A 34 -38.10 -14.48 2.65
N GLN A 35 -37.80 -13.21 2.94
CA GLN A 35 -38.56 -12.36 3.86
C GLN A 35 -38.83 -13.04 5.21
N LEU A 36 -37.86 -13.79 5.75
CA LEU A 36 -38.02 -14.54 7.02
C LEU A 36 -38.42 -13.62 8.18
N TYR A 37 -37.89 -12.39 8.19
CA TYR A 37 -38.24 -11.40 9.19
C TYR A 37 -39.75 -11.13 9.26
N ARG A 38 -40.46 -11.06 8.12
CA ARG A 38 -41.91 -10.87 8.10
C ARG A 38 -42.66 -12.08 8.64
N LYS A 39 -42.20 -13.30 8.28
CA LYS A 39 -42.80 -14.55 8.75
C LYS A 39 -42.72 -14.73 10.26
N HIS A 40 -41.75 -14.08 10.90
CA HIS A 40 -41.59 -14.06 12.34
C HIS A 40 -42.09 -12.76 13.00
N GLY A 41 -42.92 -11.98 12.31
CA GLY A 41 -43.61 -10.81 12.89
C GLY A 41 -42.75 -9.55 13.05
N PHE A 42 -41.56 -9.49 12.45
CA PHE A 42 -40.74 -8.27 12.43
C PHE A 42 -41.17 -7.37 11.27
N TYR A 43 -41.22 -6.05 11.52
CA TYR A 43 -41.60 -5.05 10.52
C TYR A 43 -40.55 -4.92 9.41
N SER A 44 -39.27 -5.07 9.75
CA SER A 44 -38.16 -4.94 8.81
C SER A 44 -36.98 -5.85 9.13
N ILE A 45 -36.13 -6.09 8.14
CA ILE A 45 -34.86 -6.80 8.34
C ILE A 45 -33.93 -6.08 9.33
N PHE A 46 -34.05 -4.75 9.45
CA PHE A 46 -33.27 -3.96 10.40
C PHE A 46 -33.70 -4.24 11.83
N GLU A 47 -35.01 -4.26 12.08
CA GLU A 47 -35.57 -4.64 13.38
C GLU A 47 -35.21 -6.08 13.74
N PHE A 48 -35.33 -7.00 12.79
CA PHE A 48 -34.93 -8.40 12.94
C PHE A 48 -33.45 -8.53 13.37
N ALA A 49 -32.55 -7.88 12.64
CA ALA A 49 -31.11 -7.94 12.92
C ALA A 49 -30.73 -7.22 14.23
N ALA A 50 -31.39 -6.11 14.56
CA ALA A 50 -31.20 -5.39 15.81
C ALA A 50 -31.65 -6.22 17.01
N LYS A 51 -32.86 -6.81 16.97
CA LYS A 51 -33.41 -7.60 18.08
C LYS A 51 -32.69 -8.93 18.29
N LEU A 52 -32.27 -9.62 17.22
CA LEU A 52 -31.66 -10.95 17.35
C LEU A 52 -30.14 -10.93 17.50
N ALA A 53 -29.45 -9.91 16.96
CA ALA A 53 -27.99 -9.89 16.91
C ALA A 53 -27.37 -8.54 17.30
N GLY A 54 -28.17 -7.58 17.78
CA GLY A 54 -27.68 -6.25 18.17
C GLY A 54 -27.08 -5.45 17.00
N MET A 55 -27.42 -5.79 15.75
CA MET A 55 -26.83 -5.15 14.58
C MET A 55 -27.50 -3.81 14.28
N GLY A 56 -26.69 -2.75 14.17
CA GLY A 56 -27.16 -1.44 13.73
C GLY A 56 -27.57 -1.41 12.26
N ARG A 57 -28.52 -0.51 11.92
CA ARG A 57 -29.04 -0.34 10.56
C ARG A 57 -27.96 -0.21 9.50
N LYS A 58 -26.97 0.66 9.72
CA LYS A 58 -25.85 0.88 8.80
C LYS A 58 -25.06 -0.40 8.52
N SER A 59 -24.83 -1.23 9.54
CA SER A 59 -24.14 -2.51 9.38
C SER A 59 -24.94 -3.48 8.51
N VAL A 60 -26.27 -3.55 8.72
CA VAL A 60 -27.16 -4.38 7.89
C VAL A 60 -27.14 -3.90 6.43
N GLU A 61 -27.26 -2.60 6.19
CA GLU A 61 -27.18 -2.02 4.84
C GLU A 61 -25.85 -2.33 4.15
N GLU A 62 -24.72 -2.18 4.86
CA GLU A 62 -23.40 -2.48 4.32
C GLU A 62 -23.21 -3.97 4.01
N VAL A 63 -23.76 -4.86 4.85
CA VAL A 63 -23.74 -6.31 4.60
C VAL A 63 -24.51 -6.62 3.33
N LEU A 64 -25.79 -6.23 3.25
CA LEU A 64 -26.64 -6.51 2.10
C LEU A 64 -26.06 -5.92 0.81
N ARG A 65 -25.54 -4.69 0.87
CA ARG A 65 -24.86 -4.06 -0.27
C ARG A 65 -23.61 -4.81 -0.70
N THR A 66 -22.82 -5.32 0.25
CA THR A 66 -21.60 -6.09 -0.07
C THR A 66 -21.98 -7.38 -0.77
N TYR A 67 -22.95 -8.13 -0.24
CA TYR A 67 -23.42 -9.39 -0.82
C TYR A 67 -24.03 -9.21 -2.21
N SER A 68 -24.83 -8.16 -2.42
CA SER A 68 -25.39 -7.84 -3.75
C SER A 68 -24.28 -7.58 -4.78
N LYS A 69 -23.20 -6.90 -4.40
CA LYS A 69 -22.07 -6.65 -5.32
C LYS A 69 -21.25 -7.88 -5.68
N VAL A 70 -21.33 -8.94 -4.90
CA VAL A 70 -20.58 -10.19 -5.12
C VAL A 70 -21.51 -11.36 -5.42
N GLU A 71 -22.75 -11.09 -5.81
CA GLU A 71 -23.76 -12.13 -6.04
C GLU A 71 -23.30 -13.14 -7.09
N ASP A 72 -22.74 -12.66 -8.20
CA ASP A 72 -22.23 -13.49 -9.30
C ASP A 72 -20.73 -13.83 -9.16
N LYS A 73 -20.18 -13.69 -7.95
CA LYS A 73 -18.73 -13.83 -7.66
C LYS A 73 -18.49 -14.93 -6.61
N PRO A 74 -18.46 -16.22 -7.02
CA PRO A 74 -18.39 -17.35 -6.09
C PRO A 74 -17.09 -17.39 -5.25
N LEU A 75 -15.94 -16.99 -5.80
CA LEU A 75 -14.69 -16.93 -5.06
C LEU A 75 -14.75 -15.87 -3.96
N LEU A 76 -15.33 -14.70 -4.25
CA LEU A 76 -15.49 -13.65 -3.26
C LEU A 76 -16.50 -14.03 -2.17
N LYS A 77 -17.57 -14.76 -2.51
CA LYS A 77 -18.50 -15.33 -1.51
C LYS A 77 -17.77 -16.27 -0.55
N ALA A 78 -16.92 -17.18 -1.07
CA ALA A 78 -16.09 -18.04 -0.24
C ALA A 78 -15.14 -17.24 0.68
N GLN A 79 -14.58 -16.11 0.19
CA GLN A 79 -13.76 -15.23 1.02
C GLN A 79 -14.56 -14.57 2.16
N ILE A 80 -15.87 -14.30 1.97
CA ILE A 80 -16.72 -13.76 3.04
C ILE A 80 -16.89 -14.79 4.17
N GLU A 81 -17.10 -16.05 3.83
CA GLU A 81 -17.24 -17.13 4.82
C GLU A 81 -15.97 -17.31 5.65
N GLN A 82 -14.81 -17.24 5.00
CA GLN A 82 -13.51 -17.43 5.66
C GLN A 82 -13.02 -16.20 6.44
N PHE A 83 -13.07 -15.00 5.83
CA PHE A 83 -12.43 -13.80 6.38
C PHE A 83 -13.42 -12.73 6.86
N GLY A 84 -14.71 -12.92 6.62
CA GLY A 84 -15.77 -11.99 6.98
C GLY A 84 -16.05 -10.92 5.94
N TRP A 85 -17.32 -10.52 5.86
CA TRP A 85 -17.84 -9.57 4.88
C TRP A 85 -17.14 -8.20 4.93
N ALA A 86 -16.74 -7.74 6.11
CA ALA A 86 -16.12 -6.43 6.29
C ALA A 86 -14.76 -6.30 5.59
N LYS A 87 -14.05 -7.42 5.36
CA LYS A 87 -12.79 -7.45 4.62
C LYS A 87 -13.06 -7.38 3.11
N VAL A 88 -14.00 -8.20 2.62
CA VAL A 88 -14.43 -8.20 1.20
C VAL A 88 -15.09 -6.87 0.81
N ARG A 89 -15.82 -6.22 1.72
CA ARG A 89 -16.38 -4.87 1.51
C ARG A 89 -15.36 -3.87 0.96
N VAL A 90 -14.12 -3.95 1.44
CA VAL A 90 -13.03 -3.02 1.08
C VAL A 90 -12.71 -3.08 -0.41
N ILE A 91 -12.74 -4.26 -1.02
CA ILE A 91 -12.43 -4.46 -2.44
C ILE A 91 -13.64 -4.26 -3.36
N THR A 92 -14.84 -4.06 -2.82
CA THR A 92 -16.05 -3.84 -3.62
C THR A 92 -15.95 -2.74 -4.68
N PRO A 93 -15.14 -1.66 -4.53
CA PRO A 93 -14.95 -0.70 -5.60
C PRO A 93 -14.20 -1.24 -6.83
N LEU A 94 -13.44 -2.32 -6.69
CA LEU A 94 -12.63 -2.92 -7.77
C LEU A 94 -13.29 -4.14 -8.42
N VAL A 95 -14.45 -4.60 -7.92
CA VAL A 95 -15.11 -5.84 -8.39
C VAL A 95 -15.41 -5.84 -9.89
N ASN A 96 -15.62 -4.65 -10.47
CA ASN A 96 -15.90 -4.51 -11.90
C ASN A 96 -14.64 -4.25 -12.75
N THR A 97 -13.52 -3.86 -12.13
CA THR A 97 -12.30 -3.44 -12.85
C THR A 97 -11.17 -4.48 -12.76
N VAL A 98 -11.17 -5.31 -11.73
CA VAL A 98 -10.15 -6.33 -11.49
C VAL A 98 -10.81 -7.71 -11.50
N LYS A 99 -10.12 -8.70 -12.08
CA LYS A 99 -10.59 -10.08 -12.11
C LYS A 99 -10.80 -10.65 -10.71
N GLU A 100 -11.78 -11.54 -10.58
CA GLU A 100 -12.23 -12.06 -9.29
C GLU A 100 -11.17 -12.86 -8.53
N ASP A 101 -10.43 -13.70 -9.24
CA ASP A 101 -9.32 -14.51 -8.72
C ASP A 101 -8.24 -13.65 -8.05
N LYS A 102 -7.87 -12.54 -8.69
CA LYS A 102 -6.89 -11.57 -8.18
C LYS A 102 -7.40 -10.90 -6.91
N LEU A 103 -8.66 -10.48 -6.91
CA LEU A 103 -9.30 -9.87 -5.74
C LEU A 103 -9.40 -10.85 -4.56
N ALA A 104 -9.72 -12.12 -4.82
CA ALA A 104 -9.75 -13.15 -3.80
C ALA A 104 -8.35 -13.37 -3.18
N GLU A 105 -7.30 -13.40 -4.00
CA GLU A 105 -5.93 -13.54 -3.51
C GLU A 105 -5.49 -12.32 -2.67
N MET A 106 -5.88 -11.09 -3.06
CA MET A 106 -5.64 -9.90 -2.24
C MET A 106 -6.32 -9.99 -0.86
N VAL A 107 -7.57 -10.50 -0.82
CA VAL A 107 -8.30 -10.70 0.44
C VAL A 107 -7.61 -11.75 1.30
N LYS A 108 -7.05 -12.81 0.72
CA LYS A 108 -6.31 -13.83 1.46
C LYS A 108 -4.98 -13.30 2.02
N THR A 109 -4.25 -12.51 1.23
CA THR A 109 -2.86 -12.14 1.52
C THR A 109 -2.67 -10.88 2.38
N LEU A 110 -3.59 -9.90 2.27
CA LEU A 110 -3.45 -8.60 2.94
C LEU A 110 -4.33 -8.48 4.19
N PRO A 111 -3.85 -7.82 5.26
CA PRO A 111 -4.72 -7.36 6.35
C PRO A 111 -5.73 -6.30 5.86
N ARG A 112 -6.88 -6.17 6.53
CA ARG A 112 -7.96 -5.25 6.10
C ARG A 112 -7.49 -3.81 5.85
N ALA A 113 -6.61 -3.28 6.71
CA ALA A 113 -6.10 -1.93 6.59
C ALA A 113 -5.15 -1.76 5.39
N ALA A 114 -4.27 -2.74 5.16
CA ALA A 114 -3.39 -2.76 3.99
C ALA A 114 -4.19 -2.95 2.69
N LEU A 115 -5.26 -3.75 2.73
CA LEU A 115 -6.18 -3.92 1.60
C LEU A 115 -6.89 -2.60 1.24
N ALA A 116 -7.30 -1.82 2.24
CA ALA A 116 -7.91 -0.51 2.01
C ALA A 116 -6.92 0.47 1.37
N GLU A 117 -5.68 0.48 1.86
CA GLU A 117 -4.58 1.25 1.27
C GLU A 117 -4.33 0.83 -0.18
N CYS A 118 -4.27 -0.48 -0.43
CA CYS A 118 -4.05 -1.04 -1.76
C CYS A 118 -5.15 -0.63 -2.74
N VAL A 119 -6.42 -0.74 -2.32
CA VAL A 119 -7.58 -0.31 -3.12
C VAL A 119 -7.53 1.19 -3.40
N GLN A 120 -7.11 2.02 -2.43
CA GLN A 120 -6.99 3.46 -2.65
C GLN A 120 -5.92 3.78 -3.70
N ASN A 121 -4.78 3.09 -3.67
CA ASN A 121 -3.69 3.29 -4.64
C ASN A 121 -3.99 2.69 -6.03
N LEU A 122 -4.89 1.71 -6.11
CA LEU A 122 -5.34 1.11 -7.39
C LEU A 122 -6.48 1.86 -8.05
N LYS A 123 -7.24 2.65 -7.28
CA LYS A 123 -8.22 3.55 -7.87
C LYS A 123 -7.44 4.59 -8.66
N GLU A 124 -7.72 4.67 -9.95
CA GLU A 124 -7.30 5.82 -10.74
C GLU A 124 -7.74 7.09 -10.01
N PRO A 125 -6.91 8.15 -9.97
CA PRO A 125 -7.39 9.42 -9.48
C PRO A 125 -8.62 9.79 -10.31
N THR A 126 -9.73 10.06 -9.62
CA THR A 126 -10.94 10.63 -10.22
C THR A 126 -10.54 11.75 -11.18
N GLN A 127 -11.24 11.87 -12.32
CA GLN A 127 -10.96 12.71 -13.51
C GLN A 127 -10.45 14.15 -13.29
N SER A 128 -10.42 14.66 -12.06
CA SER A 128 -9.76 15.90 -11.64
C SER A 128 -8.22 15.86 -11.60
N GLN A 129 -7.55 14.74 -11.87
CA GLN A 129 -6.07 14.67 -11.98
C GLN A 129 -5.58 13.83 -13.17
N LYS A 130 -6.28 13.91 -14.31
CA LYS A 130 -5.66 13.50 -15.58
C LYS A 130 -4.71 14.61 -16.01
N ILE A 131 -3.44 14.51 -15.60
CA ILE A 131 -2.36 15.15 -16.35
C ILE A 131 -2.29 14.39 -17.68
N ASN A 132 -2.76 15.03 -18.74
CA ASN A 132 -2.69 14.47 -20.09
C ASN A 132 -1.21 14.27 -20.45
N PRO A 133 -0.72 13.05 -20.74
CA PRO A 133 0.69 12.81 -21.04
C PRO A 133 1.15 13.36 -22.41
N THR A 134 0.30 14.11 -23.11
CA THR A 134 0.51 14.51 -24.51
C THR A 134 0.72 16.01 -24.72
N CYS A 135 0.80 16.82 -23.66
CA CYS A 135 1.25 18.20 -23.78
C CYS A 135 2.62 18.32 -23.11
N TRP A 136 3.63 18.83 -23.81
CA TRP A 136 4.89 19.19 -23.18
C TRP A 136 4.62 20.41 -22.28
N GLU A 137 4.12 20.15 -21.07
CA GLU A 137 3.82 21.18 -20.09
C GLU A 137 5.14 21.83 -19.65
N LEU A 138 5.40 23.01 -20.21
CA LEU A 138 6.46 23.88 -19.72
C LEU A 138 6.01 24.45 -18.38
N GLU A 139 6.57 23.93 -17.28
CA GLU A 139 6.33 24.47 -15.95
C GLU A 139 7.25 25.67 -15.70
N THR A 140 6.65 26.83 -15.36
CA THR A 140 7.42 28.03 -15.02
C THR A 140 7.77 28.03 -13.53
N ILE A 141 9.02 27.71 -13.22
CA ILE A 141 9.54 27.75 -11.85
C ILE A 141 10.22 29.11 -11.62
N THR A 142 9.72 29.89 -10.66
CA THR A 142 10.32 31.18 -10.26
C THR A 142 10.89 31.07 -8.85
N PHE A 143 12.19 31.36 -8.70
CA PHE A 143 12.84 31.42 -7.40
C PHE A 143 13.84 32.58 -7.34
N LYS A 144 13.95 33.19 -6.16
CA LYS A 144 14.92 34.26 -5.91
C LYS A 144 16.21 33.64 -5.40
N VAL A 145 17.33 33.99 -6.03
CA VAL A 145 18.68 33.60 -5.59
C VAL A 145 19.45 34.82 -5.13
N ASP A 146 20.34 34.64 -4.17
CA ASP A 146 21.29 35.68 -3.79
C ASP A 146 22.26 35.98 -4.94
N HIS A 147 22.86 37.17 -4.93
CA HIS A 147 23.72 37.64 -6.02
C HIS A 147 24.93 36.70 -6.25
N LYS A 148 25.51 36.14 -5.19
CA LYS A 148 26.69 35.26 -5.28
C LYS A 148 26.32 33.95 -5.98
N THR A 149 25.17 33.38 -5.68
CA THR A 149 24.63 32.18 -6.32
C THR A 149 24.27 32.43 -7.78
N ALA A 150 23.62 33.56 -8.09
CA ALA A 150 23.35 33.95 -9.48
C ALA A 150 24.63 34.08 -10.32
N LEU A 151 25.69 34.67 -9.76
CA LEU A 151 26.97 34.83 -10.43
C LEU A 151 27.64 33.47 -10.71
N LYS A 152 27.58 32.53 -9.77
CA LYS A 152 28.09 31.16 -9.95
C LYS A 152 27.36 30.43 -11.06
N LEU A 153 26.03 30.52 -11.10
CA LEU A 153 25.21 29.89 -12.16
C LEU A 153 25.56 30.45 -13.55
N ARG A 154 25.72 31.78 -13.67
CA ARG A 154 26.14 32.41 -14.94
C ARG A 154 27.53 31.95 -15.38
N LYS A 155 28.50 31.89 -14.45
CA LYS A 155 29.85 31.37 -14.73
C LYS A 155 29.81 29.92 -15.19
N PHE A 156 28.95 29.10 -14.60
CA PHE A 156 28.78 27.70 -14.98
C PHE A 156 28.16 27.56 -16.38
N GLN A 157 27.10 28.33 -16.68
CA GLN A 157 26.50 28.40 -18.02
C GLN A 157 27.55 28.78 -19.08
N GLN A 158 28.33 29.84 -18.84
CA GLN A 158 29.38 30.27 -19.78
C GLN A 158 30.46 29.21 -20.01
N LYS A 159 30.82 28.44 -18.98
CA LYS A 159 31.76 27.32 -19.13
C LYS A 159 31.19 26.21 -20.02
N LEU A 160 29.92 25.85 -19.83
CA LEU A 160 29.25 24.85 -20.67
C LEU A 160 29.10 25.33 -22.12
N GLU A 161 28.78 26.60 -22.34
CA GLU A 161 28.70 27.19 -23.69
C GLU A 161 30.06 27.16 -24.40
N LYS A 162 31.15 27.46 -23.68
CA LYS A 162 32.52 27.37 -24.24
C LYS A 162 32.91 25.94 -24.62
N GLN A 163 32.51 24.95 -23.80
CA GLN A 163 32.82 23.54 -24.05
C GLN A 163 31.99 22.95 -25.18
N THR A 164 30.71 23.32 -25.27
CA THR A 164 29.77 22.77 -26.26
C THR A 164 29.69 23.59 -27.54
N LYS A 165 30.28 24.79 -27.57
CA LYS A 165 30.21 25.77 -28.67
C LYS A 165 28.78 26.13 -29.12
N ILE A 166 27.79 25.91 -28.25
CA ILE A 166 26.37 26.17 -28.50
C ILE A 166 25.84 27.02 -27.35
N LYS A 167 25.00 28.00 -27.67
CA LYS A 167 24.31 28.81 -26.66
C LYS A 167 23.36 27.93 -25.84
N MET A 168 23.53 27.90 -24.52
CA MET A 168 22.83 26.96 -23.66
C MET A 168 21.68 27.67 -22.92
N PRO A 169 20.41 27.30 -23.19
CA PRO A 169 19.30 27.80 -22.38
C PRO A 169 19.37 27.22 -20.96
N LEU A 170 18.89 28.00 -19.98
CA LEU A 170 18.99 27.67 -18.55
C LEU A 170 18.43 26.28 -18.21
N GLY A 171 17.34 25.85 -18.86
CA GLY A 171 16.77 24.52 -18.68
C GLY A 171 17.77 23.39 -18.97
N LYS A 172 18.60 23.52 -20.02
CA LYS A 172 19.64 22.53 -20.32
C LYS A 172 20.82 22.59 -19.35
N VAL A 173 21.13 23.77 -18.80
CA VAL A 173 22.14 23.95 -17.75
C VAL A 173 21.69 23.25 -16.45
N LEU A 174 20.41 23.35 -16.11
CA LEU A 174 19.83 22.68 -14.96
C LEU A 174 19.82 21.16 -15.12
N ASN A 175 19.47 20.64 -16.31
CA ASN A 175 19.56 19.20 -16.57
C ASN A 175 20.99 18.66 -16.39
N LYS A 176 22.01 19.39 -16.87
CA LYS A 176 23.43 19.04 -16.64
C LYS A 176 23.82 19.02 -15.17
N LEU A 177 23.24 19.89 -14.35
CA LEU A 177 23.45 19.87 -12.90
C LEU A 177 22.78 18.65 -12.25
N LEU A 178 21.56 18.30 -12.69
CA LEU A 178 20.83 17.13 -12.23
C LEU A 178 21.56 15.83 -12.58
N GLU A 179 22.10 15.71 -13.81
CA GLU A 179 22.94 14.57 -14.22
C GLU A 179 24.15 14.37 -13.28
N GLY A 180 24.77 15.46 -12.81
CA GLY A 180 25.88 15.41 -11.86
C GLY A 180 25.47 14.92 -10.47
N VAL A 181 24.28 15.31 -10.00
CA VAL A 181 23.71 14.82 -8.73
C VAL A 181 23.32 13.35 -8.84
N GLU A 182 22.70 12.94 -9.95
CA GLU A 182 22.37 11.52 -10.21
C GLU A 182 23.64 10.65 -10.26
N GLN A 183 24.72 11.13 -10.86
CA GLN A 183 26.00 10.42 -10.88
C GLN A 183 26.66 10.31 -9.51
N GLU A 184 26.48 11.28 -8.60
CA GLU A 184 26.97 11.15 -7.20
C GLU A 184 26.17 10.13 -6.39
N VAL A 185 24.87 9.96 -6.67
CA VAL A 185 24.03 8.92 -6.06
C VAL A 185 24.44 7.50 -6.52
N VAL A 186 25.00 7.38 -7.73
CA VAL A 186 25.33 6.08 -8.37
C VAL A 186 26.78 5.63 -8.14
N ARG A 187 27.65 6.42 -7.50
CA ARG A 187 29.03 5.97 -7.24
C ARG A 187 29.04 4.79 -6.25
N PRO A 188 29.51 3.60 -6.64
CA PRO A 188 29.61 2.48 -5.72
C PRO A 188 30.61 2.84 -4.62
N LYS A 189 30.16 2.85 -3.37
CA LYS A 189 31.06 2.95 -2.22
C LYS A 189 31.99 1.73 -2.25
N LYS A 190 33.30 1.97 -2.04
CA LYS A 190 34.35 0.94 -2.01
C LYS A 190 33.88 -0.26 -1.18
N THR A 191 33.92 -1.44 -1.78
CA THR A 191 33.66 -2.73 -1.15
C THR A 191 34.61 -2.91 0.04
N ARG A 192 34.09 -2.74 1.26
CA ARG A 192 34.75 -3.28 2.46
C ARG A 192 34.64 -4.79 2.40
N GLU A 193 35.72 -5.47 2.74
CA GLU A 193 35.80 -6.93 2.83
C GLU A 193 34.60 -7.52 3.59
N SER A 194 34.14 -8.68 3.09
CA SER A 194 32.88 -9.32 3.45
C SER A 194 32.84 -9.78 4.91
N GLN A 195 32.50 -8.87 5.82
CA GLN A 195 31.93 -9.25 7.09
C GLN A 195 30.58 -9.93 6.81
N LYS A 196 30.31 -11.07 7.47
CA LYS A 196 29.02 -11.76 7.36
C LYS A 196 27.90 -10.78 7.75
N VAL A 197 27.17 -10.28 6.77
CA VAL A 197 26.04 -9.38 6.99
C VAL A 197 24.95 -10.18 7.69
N THR A 198 24.61 -9.77 8.92
CA THR A 198 23.53 -10.38 9.71
C THR A 198 22.19 -9.74 9.34
N ARG A 199 21.07 -10.33 9.76
CA ARG A 199 19.73 -9.72 9.57
C ARG A 199 19.54 -8.43 10.39
N TYR A 200 20.37 -8.20 11.39
CA TYR A 200 20.30 -7.02 12.24
C TYR A 200 20.75 -5.79 11.46
N ILE A 201 19.84 -4.82 11.30
CA ILE A 201 20.12 -3.55 10.64
C ILE A 201 20.85 -2.62 11.62
N PRO A 202 22.09 -2.20 11.33
CA PRO A 202 22.81 -1.26 12.17
C PRO A 202 22.03 0.04 12.39
N ALA A 203 22.09 0.59 13.60
CA ALA A 203 21.33 1.78 13.98
C ALA A 203 21.63 3.00 13.09
N GLN A 204 22.89 3.18 12.69
CA GLN A 204 23.29 4.26 11.78
C GLN A 204 22.64 4.10 10.41
N THR A 205 22.74 2.92 9.79
CA THR A 205 22.14 2.62 8.48
C THR A 205 20.62 2.83 8.50
N LYS A 206 19.96 2.41 9.60
CA LYS A 206 18.53 2.66 9.80
C LYS A 206 18.22 4.16 9.87
N ARG A 207 18.97 4.94 10.64
CA ARG A 207 18.78 6.40 10.76
C ARG A 207 18.95 7.08 9.41
N GLU A 208 20.04 6.79 8.69
CA GLU A 208 20.30 7.36 7.36
C GLU A 208 19.19 7.04 6.34
N ALA A 209 18.61 5.84 6.39
CA ALA A 209 17.47 5.48 5.54
C ALA A 209 16.18 6.22 5.92
N VAL A 210 15.93 6.41 7.22
CA VAL A 210 14.75 7.12 7.74
C VAL A 210 14.84 8.62 7.46
N ASP A 211 16.01 9.22 7.65
CA ASP A 211 16.25 10.65 7.49
C ASP A 211 16.07 11.09 6.03
N ARG A 212 16.46 10.25 5.07
CA ARG A 212 16.21 10.45 3.62
C ARG A 212 14.74 10.62 3.27
N HIS A 213 13.83 10.10 4.10
CA HIS A 213 12.39 10.17 3.90
C HIS A 213 11.69 10.97 5.02
N ASN A 214 12.43 11.78 5.77
CA ASN A 214 11.90 12.65 6.83
C ASN A 214 11.04 11.90 7.87
N GLY A 215 11.41 10.66 8.21
CA GLY A 215 10.62 9.87 9.17
C GLY A 215 9.27 9.36 8.62
N LYS A 216 9.06 9.38 7.30
CA LYS A 216 7.81 8.95 6.67
C LYS A 216 7.99 7.70 5.82
N CYS A 217 6.86 7.15 5.39
CA CYS A 217 6.81 6.09 4.40
C CYS A 217 7.42 6.56 3.08
N ALA A 218 8.30 5.75 2.49
CA ALA A 218 8.93 6.02 1.20
C ALA A 218 7.99 5.82 -0.01
N PHE A 219 6.82 5.22 0.18
CA PHE A 219 5.89 4.96 -0.91
C PHE A 219 5.33 6.28 -1.47
N PRO A 220 5.28 6.47 -2.81
CA PRO A 220 4.84 7.72 -3.43
C PRO A 220 3.47 8.19 -2.93
N GLY A 221 3.38 9.48 -2.56
CA GLY A 221 2.15 10.09 -2.08
C GLY A 221 1.71 9.68 -0.66
N CYS A 222 2.46 8.79 0.02
CA CYS A 222 2.14 8.40 1.39
C CYS A 222 2.76 9.37 2.41
N ASN A 223 1.92 9.96 3.26
CA ASN A 223 2.35 10.89 4.31
C ASN A 223 2.42 10.28 5.72
N LYS A 224 2.22 8.95 5.83
CA LYS A 224 2.19 8.26 7.13
C LYS A 224 3.59 8.12 7.72
N PRO A 225 3.74 8.11 9.06
CA PRO A 225 5.02 7.80 9.68
C PRO A 225 5.47 6.38 9.30
N TYR A 226 6.79 6.19 9.21
CA TYR A 226 7.33 4.85 9.01
C TYR A 226 7.11 3.99 10.27
N GLN A 227 7.04 2.69 10.08
CA GLN A 227 6.91 1.71 11.16
C GLN A 227 7.88 0.55 10.97
N GLU A 228 8.14 0.17 9.73
CA GLU A 228 8.93 -1.01 9.37
C GLU A 228 9.99 -0.62 8.34
N ILE A 229 11.14 -1.27 8.40
CA ILE A 229 12.21 -1.11 7.42
C ILE A 229 12.08 -2.23 6.41
N HIS A 230 11.97 -1.85 5.15
CA HIS A 230 11.74 -2.73 4.03
C HIS A 230 13.03 -2.96 3.25
N HIS A 231 13.25 -4.20 2.82
CA HIS A 231 14.30 -4.56 1.86
C HIS A 231 13.67 -4.77 0.47
N PRO A 232 13.74 -3.79 -0.45
CA PRO A 232 13.15 -3.91 -1.78
C PRO A 232 13.74 -5.10 -2.55
N GLN A 233 15.05 -5.32 -2.43
CA GLN A 233 15.68 -6.60 -2.72
C GLN A 233 15.75 -7.41 -1.43
N ARG A 234 14.98 -8.50 -1.33
CA ARG A 234 14.82 -9.28 -0.09
C ARG A 234 16.18 -9.67 0.50
N PHE A 235 16.33 -9.49 1.81
CA PHE A 235 17.58 -9.78 2.51
C PHE A 235 18.05 -11.23 2.34
N ALA A 236 17.12 -12.19 2.27
CA ALA A 236 17.44 -13.60 2.04
C ALA A 236 18.26 -13.84 0.76
N ILE A 237 18.21 -12.89 -0.19
CA ILE A 237 18.79 -12.97 -1.52
C ILE A 237 20.04 -12.11 -1.59
N LYS A 238 19.90 -10.78 -1.38
CA LYS A 238 21.01 -9.83 -1.51
C LYS A 238 21.96 -9.87 -0.32
N LYS A 239 21.48 -10.24 0.88
CA LYS A 239 22.20 -10.15 2.15
C LYS A 239 22.90 -8.79 2.34
N SER A 240 22.19 -7.69 2.03
CA SER A 240 22.70 -6.32 2.13
C SER A 240 21.65 -5.37 2.74
N HIS A 241 22.12 -4.23 3.24
CA HIS A 241 21.32 -3.16 3.85
C HIS A 241 21.44 -1.81 3.13
N GLU A 242 22.04 -1.78 1.94
CA GLU A 242 22.32 -0.54 1.21
C GLU A 242 21.04 0.15 0.69
N ASP A 243 20.07 -0.65 0.22
CA ASP A 243 18.85 -0.14 -0.41
C ASP A 243 17.61 -0.27 0.47
N ILE A 244 17.78 -0.29 1.79
CA ILE A 244 16.64 -0.35 2.71
C ILE A 244 15.83 0.93 2.65
N VAL A 245 14.50 0.81 2.77
CA VAL A 245 13.61 1.96 2.78
C VAL A 245 12.60 1.88 3.93
N PRO A 246 12.25 3.01 4.56
CA PRO A 246 11.23 3.05 5.60
C PRO A 246 9.82 2.98 5.00
N LEU A 247 8.96 2.08 5.48
CA LEU A 247 7.56 1.99 5.07
C LEU A 247 6.61 2.05 6.28
N CYS A 248 5.39 2.52 6.05
CA CYS A 248 4.30 2.29 6.99
C CYS A 248 3.89 0.81 6.95
N LYS A 249 3.25 0.31 8.01
CA LYS A 249 2.85 -1.10 8.12
C LYS A 249 1.98 -1.58 6.95
N ASN A 250 1.13 -0.70 6.41
CA ASN A 250 0.27 -1.05 5.28
C ASN A 250 1.06 -1.24 3.98
N HIS A 251 1.93 -0.29 3.62
CA HIS A 251 2.74 -0.39 2.41
C HIS A 251 3.78 -1.51 2.51
N HIS A 252 4.29 -1.79 3.72
CA HIS A 252 5.14 -2.95 3.94
C HIS A 252 4.41 -4.28 3.67
N HIS A 253 3.17 -4.44 4.16
CA HIS A 253 2.35 -5.61 3.81
C HIS A 253 2.05 -5.71 2.30
N ILE A 254 1.81 -4.59 1.62
CA ILE A 254 1.59 -4.54 0.16
C ILE A 254 2.85 -4.98 -0.59
N ALA A 255 4.03 -4.51 -0.15
CA ALA A 255 5.32 -4.91 -0.71
C ALA A 255 5.55 -6.41 -0.57
N HIS A 256 5.38 -6.96 0.64
CA HIS A 256 5.50 -8.40 0.89
C HIS A 256 4.37 -9.25 0.29
N ALA A 257 3.29 -8.64 -0.18
CA ALA A 257 2.28 -9.29 -1.01
C ALA A 257 2.70 -9.32 -2.49
N GLY A 258 3.84 -8.75 -2.87
CA GLY A 258 4.31 -8.68 -4.26
C GLY A 258 3.47 -7.77 -5.14
N LEU A 259 2.78 -6.79 -4.54
CA LEU A 259 1.83 -5.90 -5.21
C LEU A 259 2.42 -4.51 -5.50
N ILE A 260 3.72 -4.30 -5.28
CA ILE A 260 4.43 -3.10 -5.69
C ILE A 260 5.11 -3.36 -7.04
N LYS A 261 4.84 -2.52 -8.02
CA LYS A 261 5.53 -2.46 -9.31
C LYS A 261 6.82 -1.64 -9.17
N ASN A 262 7.86 -2.04 -9.89
CA ASN A 262 9.18 -1.37 -9.90
C ASN A 262 9.86 -1.29 -8.52
N GLU A 263 9.58 -2.25 -7.63
CA GLU A 263 10.10 -2.24 -6.26
C GLU A 263 11.64 -2.21 -6.19
N GLU A 264 12.34 -2.67 -7.24
CA GLU A 264 13.82 -2.62 -7.32
C GLU A 264 14.38 -1.24 -7.66
N GLN A 265 13.54 -0.34 -8.15
CA GLN A 265 13.93 0.99 -8.56
C GLN A 265 13.73 1.98 -7.42
N ALA A 266 14.07 3.24 -7.66
CA ALA A 266 13.84 4.31 -6.69
C ALA A 266 12.36 4.38 -6.28
N PRO A 267 12.04 4.65 -4.99
CA PRO A 267 10.67 4.69 -4.51
C PRO A 267 9.72 5.58 -5.30
N ALA A 268 10.22 6.67 -5.90
CA ALA A 268 9.45 7.56 -6.77
C ALA A 268 8.76 6.86 -7.96
N LEU A 269 9.29 5.71 -8.41
CA LEU A 269 8.77 4.94 -9.55
C LEU A 269 7.83 3.80 -9.13
N TRP A 270 7.55 3.68 -7.83
CA TRP A 270 6.70 2.63 -7.29
C TRP A 270 5.23 2.92 -7.52
N SER A 271 4.48 1.87 -7.84
CA SER A 271 3.01 1.93 -7.96
C SER A 271 2.41 0.60 -7.52
N VAL A 272 1.15 0.60 -7.12
CA VAL A 272 0.45 -0.64 -6.79
C VAL A 272 -0.05 -1.31 -8.06
N LYS A 273 0.10 -2.64 -8.14
CA LYS A 273 -0.49 -3.49 -9.18
C LYS A 273 -1.54 -4.43 -8.58
N PRO A 274 -2.58 -4.81 -9.35
CA PRO A 274 -3.68 -5.65 -8.84
C PRO A 274 -3.30 -7.13 -8.74
N GLU A 275 -2.11 -7.51 -9.23
CA GLU A 275 -1.68 -8.90 -9.33
C GLU A 275 -0.22 -9.05 -8.93
N ARG A 276 0.04 -10.11 -8.17
CA ARG A 276 1.39 -10.57 -7.87
C ARG A 276 1.99 -11.21 -9.11
N ASP A 277 3.23 -10.83 -9.43
CA ASP A 277 3.99 -11.52 -10.45
C ASP A 277 4.63 -12.77 -9.85
N TRP A 278 4.18 -13.95 -10.26
CA TRP A 278 4.70 -15.23 -9.78
C TRP A 278 6.03 -15.63 -10.42
N ASN A 279 6.38 -15.01 -11.55
CA ASN A 279 7.69 -15.18 -12.18
C ASN A 279 8.76 -14.35 -11.48
N ASP A 280 8.35 -13.33 -10.72
CA ASP A 280 9.26 -12.60 -9.84
C ASP A 280 9.75 -13.51 -8.71
N TYR A 281 11.06 -13.71 -8.67
CA TYR A 281 11.74 -14.54 -7.69
C TYR A 281 11.47 -14.08 -6.23
N LYS A 282 11.19 -12.79 -6.01
CA LYS A 282 10.82 -12.25 -4.68
C LYS A 282 9.49 -12.77 -4.18
N SER A 283 8.51 -12.91 -5.07
CA SER A 283 7.20 -13.44 -4.74
C SER A 283 7.30 -14.86 -4.19
N ARG A 284 8.24 -15.66 -4.70
CA ARG A 284 8.52 -17.02 -4.21
C ARG A 284 9.13 -16.99 -2.81
N VAL A 285 10.10 -16.10 -2.56
CA VAL A 285 10.73 -15.94 -1.24
C VAL A 285 9.73 -15.46 -0.19
N ASP A 286 8.86 -14.50 -0.52
CA ASP A 286 7.84 -14.00 0.41
C ASP A 286 6.83 -15.08 0.83
N VAL A 287 6.55 -16.07 -0.02
CA VAL A 287 5.69 -17.22 0.34
C VAL A 287 6.44 -18.19 1.25
N MET A 288 7.72 -18.42 1.00
CA MET A 288 8.54 -19.34 1.81
C MET A 288 8.76 -18.81 3.22
N VAL A 289 9.04 -17.51 3.37
CA VAL A 289 9.32 -16.88 4.69
C VAL A 289 8.06 -16.74 5.55
N ARG A 290 6.85 -16.76 4.95
CA ARG A 290 5.57 -16.74 5.70
C ARG A 290 5.16 -18.10 6.29
N ARG A 291 5.90 -19.17 6.00
CA ARG A 291 5.57 -20.54 6.45
C ARG A 291 6.25 -20.96 7.77
N ASP A 292 7.01 -20.05 8.40
CA ASP A 292 7.57 -20.19 9.75
C ASP A 292 6.90 -19.21 10.72
#